data_AF-A0A950WVD9-F1
#
_entry.id   AF-A0A950WVD9-F1
#
_cell.length_a   1.000
_cell.length_b   1.000
_cell.length_c   1.000
_cell.angle_alpha   90.00
_cell.angle_beta   90.00
_cell.angle_gamma   90.00
#
_symmetry.space_group_name_H-M   'P 1'
#
loop_
_entity.id
_entity.type
_entity.pdbx_description
1 polymer ?
#
loop_
_entity_poly.entity_id
_entity_poly.type
_entity_poly.pdbx_seq_one_letter_code
_entity_poly.pdbx_strand_id
1 'polypeptide(L)'
;MEALTPTLSALIARLEAMALAEDERAPHVVLVLDPEFGLGPAAGPFDGLMAALAAASELETALNEDEAELPVRVEVVRLFSWRERSRRESAAPATAGMAQDGRHRD
;
A
#
# COMPACT_ATOMS: atom_id res chain seq x y z
N MET A 1 -25.50 -4.94 -20.89
CA MET A 1 -24.99 -4.13 -19.77
C MET A 1 -26.03 -4.17 -18.67
N GLU A 2 -25.97 -5.18 -17.80
CA GLU A 2 -26.84 -5.21 -16.63
C GLU A 2 -26.37 -4.12 -15.66
N ALA A 3 -27.24 -3.13 -15.45
CA ALA A 3 -27.03 -2.13 -14.42
C ALA A 3 -27.02 -2.84 -13.06
N LEU A 4 -25.92 -2.74 -12.33
CA LEU A 4 -25.82 -3.22 -10.94
C LEU A 4 -27.03 -2.68 -10.17
N THR A 5 -27.83 -3.57 -9.57
CA THR A 5 -29.01 -3.18 -8.79
C THR A 5 -28.58 -2.16 -7.70
N PRO A 6 -29.40 -1.14 -7.41
CA PRO A 6 -29.01 -0.01 -6.56
C PRO A 6 -28.51 -0.43 -5.15
N THR A 7 -28.90 -1.62 -4.70
CA THR A 7 -28.44 -2.26 -3.46
C THR A 7 -27.01 -2.82 -3.55
N LEU A 8 -26.60 -3.37 -4.68
CA LEU A 8 -25.25 -3.89 -4.89
C LEU A 8 -24.22 -2.75 -5.01
N SER A 9 -24.56 -1.70 -5.76
CA SER A 9 -23.71 -0.50 -5.87
C SER A 9 -23.53 0.20 -4.51
N ALA A 10 -24.58 0.27 -3.69
CA ALA A 10 -24.49 0.81 -2.33
C ALA A 10 -23.64 -0.06 -1.40
N LEU A 11 -23.70 -1.39 -1.55
CA LEU A 11 -22.84 -2.31 -0.80
C LEU A 11 -21.37 -2.14 -1.20
N ILE A 12 -21.07 -2.04 -2.50
CA ILE A 12 -19.71 -1.81 -3.01
C ILE A 12 -19.16 -0.49 -2.45
N ALA A 13 -19.90 0.61 -2.57
CA ALA A 13 -19.47 1.91 -2.05
C ALA A 13 -19.22 1.90 -0.52
N ARG A 14 -20.03 1.14 0.24
CA ARG A 14 -19.83 0.96 1.67
C ARG A 14 -18.55 0.16 1.98
N LEU A 15 -18.29 -0.91 1.23
CA LEU A 15 -17.07 -1.71 1.38
C LEU A 15 -15.82 -0.90 1.01
N GLU A 16 -15.89 -0.09 -0.05
CA GLU A 16 -14.82 0.84 -0.44
C GLU A 16 -14.54 1.88 0.65
N ALA A 17 -15.59 2.48 1.24
CA ALA A 17 -15.43 3.43 2.33
C ALA A 17 -14.81 2.80 3.58
N MET A 18 -15.18 1.56 3.90
CA MET A 18 -14.60 0.82 5.02
C MET A 18 -13.12 0.47 4.78
N ALA A 19 -12.79 0.03 3.56
CA ALA A 19 -11.42 -0.23 3.15
C ALA A 19 -10.55 1.04 3.21
N LEU A 20 -11.09 2.18 2.77
CA LEU A 20 -10.41 3.48 2.85
C LEU A 20 -10.18 3.92 4.30
N ALA A 21 -11.20 3.80 5.16
CA ALA A 21 -11.09 4.16 6.58
C ALA A 21 -10.08 3.28 7.34
N GLU A 22 -9.90 2.03 6.93
CA GLU A 22 -8.86 1.14 7.45
C GLU A 22 -7.48 1.53 6.92
N ASP A 23 -7.37 1.89 5.63
CA ASP A 23 -6.14 2.37 5.01
C ASP A 23 -5.67 3.73 5.58
N GLU A 24 -6.58 4.58 6.07
CA GLU A 24 -6.28 5.83 6.79
C GLU A 24 -5.68 5.57 8.18
N ARG A 25 -5.98 4.43 8.79
CA ARG A 25 -5.46 4.02 10.10
C ARG A 25 -4.17 3.20 10.00
N ALA A 26 -3.69 2.91 8.79
CA ALA A 26 -2.45 2.18 8.60
C ALA A 26 -1.29 2.93 9.29
N PRO A 27 -0.46 2.22 10.08
CA PRO A 27 0.66 2.85 10.77
C PRO A 27 1.66 3.39 9.75
N HIS A 28 2.20 4.57 10.05
CA HIS A 28 3.26 5.19 9.25
C HIS A 28 4.61 4.72 9.77
N VAL A 29 5.53 4.43 8.86
CA VAL A 29 6.92 4.09 9.17
C VAL A 29 7.85 4.91 8.29
N VAL A 30 9.06 5.13 8.78
CA VAL A 30 10.13 5.80 8.04
C VAL A 30 11.10 4.72 7.56
N LEU A 31 11.32 4.64 6.26
CA LEU A 31 12.31 3.76 5.63
C LEU A 31 13.57 4.56 5.35
N VAL A 32 14.73 3.98 5.67
CA VAL A 32 16.02 4.52 5.24
C VAL A 32 16.37 3.96 3.87
N LEU A 33 16.73 4.84 2.95
CA LEU A 33 17.18 4.52 1.60
C LEU A 33 18.64 4.94 1.46
N ASP A 34 19.51 3.95 1.55
CA ASP A 34 20.94 4.11 1.39
C ASP A 34 21.32 3.86 -0.08
N PRO A 35 22.00 4.80 -0.75
CA PRO A 35 22.38 4.65 -2.16
C PRO A 35 23.42 3.54 -2.40
N GLU A 36 24.22 3.18 -1.40
CA GLU A 36 25.23 2.12 -1.49
C GLU A 36 24.66 0.75 -1.11
N PHE A 37 23.82 0.71 -0.08
CA PHE A 37 23.32 -0.55 0.53
C PHE A 37 21.85 -0.85 0.22
N GLY A 38 21.11 0.07 -0.38
CA GLY A 38 19.70 -0.05 -0.70
C GLY A 38 18.78 0.21 0.50
N LEU A 39 17.71 -0.56 0.64
CA LEU A 39 16.74 -0.41 1.72
C LEU A 39 17.37 -0.77 3.07
N GLY A 40 17.48 0.24 3.93
CA GLY A 40 18.00 0.15 5.29
C GLY A 40 16.92 -0.15 6.34
N PRO A 41 17.24 0.04 7.62
CA PRO A 41 16.31 -0.18 8.72
C PRO A 41 15.10 0.75 8.65
N ALA A 42 13.97 0.29 9.20
CA ALA A 42 12.74 1.07 9.32
C ALA A 42 12.56 1.56 10.76
N ALA A 43 12.10 2.80 10.93
CA ALA A 43 11.68 3.35 12.21
C ALA A 43 10.15 3.46 12.29
N GLY A 44 9.59 3.27 13.48
CA GLY A 44 8.16 3.35 13.76
C GLY A 44 7.62 2.10 14.47
N PRO A 45 6.29 1.93 14.53
CA PRO A 45 5.25 2.75 13.88
C PRO A 45 5.06 4.12 14.54
N PHE A 46 4.56 5.08 13.75
CA PHE A 46 4.20 6.43 14.18
C PHE A 46 2.69 6.65 14.14
N ASP A 47 2.18 7.41 15.11
CA ASP A 47 0.77 7.80 15.24
C ASP A 47 0.40 8.91 14.24
N GLY A 48 0.38 8.56 12.96
CA GLY A 48 -0.03 9.42 11.86
C GLY A 48 1.12 10.06 11.08
N LEU A 49 0.75 10.67 9.94
CA LEU A 49 1.68 11.17 8.93
C LEU A 49 2.61 12.26 9.46
N MET A 50 2.09 13.21 10.25
CA MET A 50 2.88 14.36 10.72
C MET A 50 4.02 13.94 11.65
N ALA A 51 3.76 13.00 12.57
CA ALA A 51 4.78 12.46 13.46
C ALA A 51 5.85 11.70 12.67
N ALA A 52 5.46 10.92 11.66
CA ALA A 52 6.39 10.22 10.79
C ALA A 52 7.24 11.17 9.95
N LEU A 53 6.67 12.26 9.42
CA LEU A 53 7.40 13.27 8.65
C LEU A 53 8.42 14.03 9.51
N ALA A 54 8.06 14.37 10.75
CA ALA A 54 9.00 15.00 11.69
C ALA A 54 10.19 14.07 11.98
N ALA A 55 9.91 12.80 12.32
CA ALA A 55 10.94 11.80 12.55
C ALA A 55 11.81 11.54 11.31
N ALA A 56 11.21 11.53 10.12
CA ALA A 56 11.94 11.42 8.87
C ALA A 56 12.90 12.60 8.68
N SER A 57 12.45 13.83 8.85
CA SER A 57 13.29 15.02 8.70
C SER A 57 14.46 15.04 9.69
N GLU A 58 14.21 14.70 10.95
CA GLU A 58 15.25 14.60 11.98
C GLU A 58 16.27 13.50 11.62
N LEU A 59 15.79 12.34 11.18
CA LEU A 59 16.64 11.21 10.81
C LEU A 59 17.47 11.51 9.56
N GLU A 60 16.88 12.09 8.51
CA GLU A 60 17.61 12.48 7.30
C GLU A 60 18.68 13.52 7.64
N THR A 61 18.38 14.48 8.50
CA THR A 61 19.37 15.47 8.94
C THR A 61 20.51 14.78 9.67
N ALA A 62 20.21 13.96 10.68
CA ALA A 62 21.20 13.26 11.49
C ALA A 62 22.10 12.33 10.67
N LEU A 63 21.56 11.64 9.67
CA LEU A 63 22.32 10.72 8.81
C LEU A 63 23.23 11.45 7.80
N ASN A 64 22.98 12.73 7.54
CA ASN A 64 23.71 13.53 6.56
C ASN A 64 24.50 14.69 7.18
N GLU A 65 24.68 14.72 8.51
CA GLU A 65 25.41 15.81 9.21
C GLU A 65 26.83 16.01 8.70
N ASP A 66 27.50 14.93 8.29
CA ASP A 66 28.89 14.95 7.81
C ASP A 66 29.03 15.18 6.29
N GLU A 67 27.96 15.62 5.60
CA GLU A 67 27.93 15.88 4.14
C GLU A 67 28.58 14.76 3.30
N ALA A 68 28.00 13.56 3.36
CA ALA A 68 28.42 12.43 2.53
C ALA A 68 28.27 12.74 1.02
N GLU A 69 29.18 12.23 0.19
CA GLU A 69 29.12 12.36 -1.28
C GLU A 69 27.80 11.81 -1.86
N LEU A 70 27.24 10.78 -1.22
CA LEU A 70 25.95 10.18 -1.55
C LEU A 70 25.02 10.27 -0.33
N PRO A 71 24.08 11.25 -0.31
CA PRO A 71 23.26 11.46 0.87
C PRO A 71 22.25 10.33 1.06
N VAL A 72 22.10 9.89 2.30
CA VAL A 72 21.08 8.93 2.70
C VAL A 72 19.72 9.61 2.63
N ARG A 73 18.74 8.95 2.02
CA ARG A 73 17.36 9.43 1.94
C ARG A 73 16.48 8.68 2.91
N VAL A 74 15.34 9.29 3.24
CA VAL A 74 14.30 8.63 4.02
C VAL A 74 12.95 8.79 3.34
N GLU A 75 12.10 7.79 3.46
CA GLU A 75 10.73 7.82 2.93
C GLU A 75 9.73 7.44 4.02
N VAL A 76 8.65 8.21 4.11
CA VAL A 76 7.50 7.83 4.95
C VAL A 76 6.57 6.96 4.13
N VAL A 77 6.33 5.74 4.59
CA VAL A 77 5.37 4.81 3.97
C VAL A 77 4.31 4.36 4.97
N ARG A 78 3.17 3.92 4.44
CA ARG A 78 2.13 3.25 5.23
C ARG A 78 2.31 1.74 5.15
N LEU A 79 2.34 1.07 6.30
CA LEU A 79 2.36 -0.38 6.34
C LEU A 79 0.93 -0.91 6.20
N PHE A 80 0.63 -1.46 5.02
CA PHE A 80 -0.59 -2.22 4.81
C PHE A 80 -0.36 -3.67 5.24
N SER A 81 -1.33 -4.24 5.97
CA SER A 81 -1.28 -5.64 6.37
C SER A 81 -1.27 -6.53 5.11
N TRP A 82 -0.32 -7.47 5.01
CA TRP A 82 -0.27 -8.45 3.91
C TRP A 82 -1.57 -9.27 3.83
N ARG A 83 -2.23 -9.51 4.97
CA ARG A 83 -3.51 -10.23 5.06
C ARG A 83 -4.65 -9.48 4.35
N GLU A 84 -4.68 -8.15 4.41
CA GLU A 84 -5.66 -7.34 3.67
C GLU A 84 -5.43 -7.44 2.16
N ARG A 85 -4.16 -7.40 1.71
CA ARG A 85 -3.80 -7.46 0.29
C ARG A 85 -4.15 -8.81 -0.34
N SER A 86 -3.76 -9.92 0.31
CA SER A 86 -4.09 -11.27 -0.18
C SER A 86 -5.59 -11.54 -0.19
N ARG A 87 -6.36 -10.93 0.74
CA ARG A 87 -7.83 -11.03 0.73
C ARG A 87 -8.46 -10.25 -0.42
N ARG A 88 -7.96 -9.05 -0.75
CA ARG A 88 -8.41 -8.24 -1.91
C ARG A 88 -8.07 -8.93 -3.24
N GLU A 89 -6.88 -9.54 -3.37
CA GLU A 89 -6.49 -10.32 -4.55
C GLU A 89 -7.31 -11.62 -4.70
N SER A 90 -7.63 -12.29 -3.60
CA SER A 90 -8.48 -13.50 -3.62
C SER A 90 -9.97 -13.20 -3.84
N ALA A 91 -10.41 -11.97 -3.53
CA ALA A 91 -11.79 -11.52 -3.73
C ALA A 91 -12.04 -10.91 -5.13
N ALA A 92 -11.00 -10.73 -5.95
CA ALA A 92 -11.17 -10.40 -7.36
C ALA A 92 -11.89 -11.57 -8.04
N PRO A 93 -13.06 -11.35 -8.69
CA PRO A 93 -13.71 -12.44 -9.39
C PRO A 93 -12.77 -12.92 -10.50
N ALA A 94 -12.58 -14.23 -10.58
CA ALA A 94 -11.93 -14.90 -11.69
C ALA A 94 -12.77 -14.71 -12.97
N THR A 95 -12.79 -13.51 -13.53
CA THR A 95 -13.30 -13.23 -14.87
C THR A 95 -12.13 -13.22 -15.85
N ALA A 96 -11.45 -14.35 -15.95
CA ALA A 96 -10.53 -14.62 -17.05
C ALA A 96 -10.52 -16.14 -17.27
N GLY A 97 -11.19 -16.59 -18.33
CA GLY A 97 -11.04 -17.96 -18.80
C GLY A 97 -12.33 -18.76 -19.01
N MET A 98 -13.38 -18.17 -19.58
CA MET A 98 -14.22 -18.94 -20.50
C MET A 98 -13.99 -18.43 -21.92
N ALA A 99 -12.75 -18.56 -22.39
CA ALA A 99 -12.52 -18.70 -23.82
C ALA A 99 -13.09 -20.08 -24.20
N GLN A 100 -14.17 -20.07 -24.98
CA GLN A 100 -14.81 -21.25 -25.52
C GLN A 100 -13.77 -22.12 -26.23
N ASP A 101 -13.46 -23.26 -25.61
CA ASP A 101 -12.69 -24.32 -26.22
C ASP A 101 -13.55 -24.97 -27.30
N GLY A 102 -12.99 -25.10 -28.49
CA GLY A 102 -13.70 -25.56 -29.67
C GLY A 102 -13.83 -27.08 -29.76
N ARG A 103 -14.72 -27.48 -30.68
CA ARG A 103 -15.02 -28.84 -31.22
C ARG A 103 -16.05 -29.62 -30.38
N HIS A 104 -17.08 -30.23 -30.95
CA HIS A 104 -17.05 -31.18 -32.07
C HIS A 104 -18.49 -31.54 -32.52
N ARG A 105 -18.68 -31.77 -33.85
CA ARG A 105 -19.63 -32.70 -34.53
C ARG A 105 -21.15 -32.49 -34.31
N ASP A 106 -22.04 -32.54 -35.31
CA ASP A 106 -22.08 -33.19 -36.62
C ASP A 106 -22.72 -32.29 -37.70
#